data_AF-A0A929PY89-F1
#
_entry.id   AF-A0A929PY89-F1
#
_cell.length_a   1.000
_cell.length_b   1.000
_cell.length_c   1.000
_cell.angle_alpha   90.00
_cell.angle_beta   90.00
_cell.angle_gamma   90.00
#
_symmetry.space_group_name_H-M   'P 1'
#
loop_
_entity.id
_entity.type
_entity.pdbx_description
1 polymer ?
#
loop_
_entity_poly.entity_id
_entity_poly.type
_entity_poly.pdbx_seq_one_letter_code
_entity_poly.pdbx_strand_id
1 'polypeptide(L)'
;MLRILNDSGQILRAHKKLLRQFLPLFNEEIECTIGYHGGSFQETVQYSDSLDLWFATWEYEGVIKNLFGLGRPNENTSNSMTGQINIPIEQTDRSVAGALAKSEAGQVLLLHRGNIGGGKLGIGKSMFLENFRGDQEDVDELGKVTRFCVIGEIGSTLLPIQIKNFMVEIRRIKDLVTFPDEFNANPFRFNDEKGGTYTLGDLTRGGQANRTHYIIVNALSGLLEKQGFKVGNDRNRDLFIHDLKRIKALFEIKSCLSTHNLYSAVGQLLIYSIPISTPVLLILILPEKLEPSVEKKLKQYSINVLYISISPDNEPIFPMRKLSNLLNQLK
;
A
#
# COMPACT_ATOMS: atom_id res chain seq x y z
N MET A 1 6.74 -28.64 -20.64
CA MET A 1 6.30 -28.47 -19.23
C MET A 1 7.42 -27.87 -18.39
N LEU A 2 7.14 -26.85 -17.56
CA LEU A 2 8.13 -26.29 -16.63
C LEU A 2 8.42 -27.28 -15.50
N ARG A 3 9.68 -27.37 -15.08
CA ARG A 3 10.12 -28.21 -13.93
C ARG A 3 10.81 -27.37 -12.88
N ILE A 4 10.45 -27.56 -11.61
CA ILE A 4 11.11 -26.85 -10.50
C ILE A 4 12.61 -27.18 -10.46
N LEU A 5 13.45 -26.19 -10.16
CA LEU A 5 14.84 -26.44 -9.81
C LEU A 5 14.92 -26.96 -8.37
N ASN A 6 15.66 -28.05 -8.17
CA ASN A 6 15.92 -28.66 -6.87
C ASN A 6 17.42 -28.93 -6.61
N ASP A 7 18.29 -28.54 -7.54
CA ASP A 7 19.75 -28.63 -7.42
C ASP A 7 20.30 -27.29 -6.92
N SER A 8 20.95 -27.31 -5.76
CA SER A 8 21.49 -26.11 -5.10
C SER A 8 22.47 -25.36 -5.99
N GLY A 9 23.31 -26.08 -6.75
CA GLY A 9 24.24 -25.48 -7.70
C GLY A 9 23.54 -24.71 -8.83
N GLN A 10 22.45 -25.23 -9.37
CA GLN A 10 21.63 -24.52 -10.36
C GLN A 10 20.91 -23.31 -9.76
N ILE A 11 20.37 -23.43 -8.55
CA ILE A 11 19.67 -22.34 -7.85
C ILE A 11 20.63 -21.18 -7.57
N LEU A 12 21.79 -21.45 -6.97
CA LEU A 12 22.80 -20.43 -6.66
C LEU A 12 23.35 -19.77 -7.93
N ARG A 13 23.55 -20.53 -9.02
CA ARG A 13 23.97 -19.95 -10.32
C ARG A 13 22.90 -19.03 -10.90
N ALA A 14 21.63 -19.41 -10.83
CA ALA A 14 20.52 -18.59 -11.30
C ALA A 14 20.37 -17.32 -10.46
N HIS A 15 20.47 -17.40 -9.14
CA HIS A 15 20.44 -16.23 -8.26
C HIS A 15 21.63 -15.30 -8.48
N LYS A 16 22.84 -15.83 -8.66
CA LYS A 16 24.01 -15.03 -9.04
C LYS A 16 23.81 -14.30 -10.37
N LYS A 17 23.15 -14.94 -11.33
CA LYS A 17 22.79 -14.32 -12.62
C LYS A 17 21.75 -13.21 -12.43
N LEU A 18 20.73 -13.42 -11.59
CA LEU A 18 19.80 -12.38 -11.17
C LEU A 18 20.55 -11.17 -10.60
N LEU A 19 21.40 -11.36 -9.59
CA LEU A 19 22.12 -10.25 -8.95
C LEU A 19 22.99 -9.46 -9.91
N ARG A 20 23.67 -10.12 -10.85
CA ARG A 20 24.47 -9.45 -11.88
C ARG A 20 23.66 -8.54 -12.80
N GLN A 21 22.38 -8.86 -13.02
CA GLN A 21 21.49 -8.00 -13.82
C GLN A 21 20.83 -6.92 -12.98
N PHE A 22 20.60 -7.23 -11.70
CA PHE A 22 19.78 -6.43 -10.82
C PHE A 22 20.61 -5.33 -10.16
N LEU A 23 21.71 -5.68 -9.49
CA LEU A 23 22.54 -4.76 -8.69
C LEU A 23 23.07 -3.53 -9.47
N PRO A 24 23.48 -3.61 -10.75
CA PRO A 24 23.94 -2.42 -11.48
C PRO A 24 22.89 -1.32 -11.65
N LEU A 25 21.61 -1.61 -11.44
CA LEU A 25 20.53 -0.62 -11.49
C LEU A 25 20.30 0.09 -10.15
N PHE A 26 20.91 -0.40 -9.07
CA PHE A 26 20.82 0.17 -7.74
C PHE A 26 22.05 1.04 -7.50
N ASN A 27 21.81 2.31 -7.25
CA ASN A 27 22.81 3.37 -7.24
C ASN A 27 23.05 3.96 -5.85
N GLU A 28 22.33 3.48 -4.85
CA GLU A 28 22.38 4.00 -3.49
C GLU A 28 22.27 2.85 -2.47
N GLU A 29 23.10 2.90 -1.43
CA GLU A 29 22.97 2.04 -0.26
C GLU A 29 22.38 2.86 0.88
N ILE A 30 21.34 2.34 1.52
CA ILE A 30 20.60 3.05 2.56
C ILE A 30 20.47 2.14 3.77
N GLU A 31 21.08 2.52 4.88
CA GLU A 31 20.84 1.88 6.18
C GLU A 31 19.46 2.29 6.68
N CYS A 32 18.59 1.32 6.92
CA CYS A 32 17.25 1.62 7.40
C CYS A 32 16.62 0.48 8.20
N THR A 33 15.59 0.82 8.96
CA THR A 33 14.79 -0.19 9.66
C THR A 33 13.78 -0.80 8.70
N ILE A 34 13.79 -2.11 8.53
CA ILE A 34 12.79 -2.86 7.76
C ILE A 34 11.74 -3.41 8.72
N GLY A 35 10.48 -3.01 8.52
CA GLY A 35 9.33 -3.52 9.28
C GLY A 35 8.69 -4.75 8.65
N TYR A 36 8.35 -5.74 9.47
CA TYR A 36 7.58 -6.94 9.09
C TYR A 36 6.50 -7.24 10.14
N HIS A 37 5.65 -8.25 9.88
CA HIS A 37 4.61 -8.63 10.84
C HIS A 37 5.24 -9.31 12.06
N GLY A 38 5.21 -8.64 13.21
CA GLY A 38 5.77 -9.12 14.47
C GLY A 38 7.09 -8.47 14.90
N GLY A 39 7.67 -7.56 14.10
CA GLY A 39 8.88 -6.85 14.51
C GLY A 39 9.51 -5.98 13.41
N SER A 40 10.72 -5.50 13.69
CA SER A 40 11.56 -4.77 12.75
C SER A 40 13.02 -5.09 13.00
N PHE A 41 13.86 -4.93 11.98
CA PHE A 41 15.31 -5.09 12.10
C PHE A 41 16.01 -4.00 11.28
N GLN A 42 17.24 -3.65 11.66
CA GLN A 42 18.10 -2.77 10.88
C GLN A 42 18.77 -3.57 9.77
N GLU A 43 18.82 -3.01 8.57
CA GLU A 43 19.53 -3.61 7.44
C GLU A 43 19.94 -2.54 6.43
N THR A 44 21.02 -2.80 5.68
CA THR A 44 21.41 -1.98 4.53
C THR A 44 20.70 -2.48 3.29
N VAL A 45 19.88 -1.61 2.69
CA VAL A 45 19.17 -1.90 1.44
C VAL A 45 19.84 -1.21 0.26
N GLN A 46 19.77 -1.85 -0.90
CA GLN A 46 20.13 -1.25 -2.17
C GLN A 46 18.89 -0.52 -2.70
N TYR A 47 19.00 0.75 -3.09
CA TYR A 47 17.92 1.54 -3.71
C TYR A 47 18.24 1.91 -5.17
N SER A 48 17.20 1.88 -6.01
CA SER A 48 17.25 2.32 -7.41
C SER A 48 16.22 3.42 -7.62
N ASP A 49 16.69 4.64 -7.91
CA ASP A 49 15.83 5.77 -8.26
C ASP A 49 15.01 5.51 -9.55
N SER A 50 15.66 4.91 -10.56
CA SER A 50 15.01 4.61 -11.84
C SER A 50 13.86 3.60 -11.74
N LEU A 51 13.99 2.63 -10.82
CA LEU A 51 12.94 1.64 -10.56
C LEU A 51 12.00 2.09 -9.45
N ASP A 52 12.36 3.09 -8.66
CA ASP A 52 11.73 3.44 -7.39
C ASP A 52 11.48 2.22 -6.51
N LEU A 53 12.53 1.43 -6.33
CA LEU A 53 12.51 0.12 -5.68
C LEU A 53 13.75 -0.04 -4.81
N TRP A 54 13.58 -0.52 -3.58
CA TRP A 54 14.67 -1.00 -2.74
C TRP A 54 14.65 -2.52 -2.61
N PHE A 55 15.82 -3.09 -2.37
CA PHE A 55 16.08 -4.51 -2.33
C PHE A 55 17.11 -4.87 -1.26
N ALA A 56 16.89 -5.96 -0.54
CA ALA A 56 17.88 -6.58 0.34
C ALA A 56 17.91 -8.09 0.14
N THR A 57 19.11 -8.67 0.21
CA THR A 57 19.30 -10.11 0.04
C THR A 57 20.42 -10.66 0.90
N TRP A 58 20.18 -11.84 1.45
CA TRP A 58 21.13 -12.61 2.24
C TRP A 58 20.68 -14.06 2.26
N GLU A 59 21.54 -14.96 2.72
CA GLU A 59 21.19 -16.36 2.95
C GLU A 59 20.89 -16.59 4.43
N TYR A 60 19.81 -17.32 4.71
CA TYR A 60 19.44 -17.70 6.08
C TYR A 60 18.71 -19.04 6.09
N GLU A 61 19.21 -20.01 6.87
CA GLU A 61 18.65 -21.35 7.04
C GLU A 61 18.31 -22.05 5.71
N GLY A 62 19.25 -22.06 4.77
CA GLY A 62 19.06 -22.73 3.47
C GLY A 62 18.09 -22.02 2.53
N VAL A 63 17.71 -20.76 2.83
CA VAL A 63 16.84 -19.93 1.99
C VAL A 63 17.54 -18.63 1.65
N ILE A 64 17.58 -18.30 0.35
CA ILE A 64 17.99 -16.99 -0.12
C ILE A 64 16.82 -16.03 0.15
N LYS A 65 17.01 -15.09 1.08
CA LYS A 65 16.06 -14.02 1.35
C LYS A 65 16.19 -12.96 0.26
N ASN A 66 15.06 -12.53 -0.29
CA ASN A 66 14.99 -11.43 -1.24
C ASN A 66 13.79 -10.55 -0.85
N LEU A 67 14.07 -9.45 -0.18
CA LEU A 67 13.08 -8.51 0.33
C LEU A 67 13.02 -7.28 -0.56
N PHE A 68 11.82 -6.77 -0.79
CA PHE A 68 11.59 -5.64 -1.67
C PHE A 68 10.60 -4.65 -1.08
N GLY A 69 10.79 -3.37 -1.39
CA GLY A 69 9.77 -2.35 -1.22
C GLY A 69 9.86 -1.24 -2.26
N LEU A 70 8.72 -0.61 -2.54
CA LEU A 70 8.64 0.50 -3.49
C LEU A 70 8.77 1.84 -2.76
N GLY A 71 9.34 2.83 -3.43
CA GLY A 71 9.69 4.13 -2.84
C GLY A 71 11.11 4.15 -2.30
N ARG A 72 11.76 5.32 -2.22
CA ARG A 72 13.02 5.46 -1.47
C ARG A 72 12.80 5.18 0.03
N PRO A 73 13.59 4.31 0.67
CA PRO A 73 13.57 4.13 2.12
C PRO A 73 13.88 5.41 2.88
N ASN A 74 13.27 5.56 4.05
CA ASN A 74 13.62 6.57 5.04
C ASN A 74 14.59 5.97 6.06
N GLU A 75 15.78 6.53 6.18
CA GLU A 75 16.86 6.07 7.08
C GLU A 75 16.42 6.01 8.56
N ASN A 76 15.56 6.95 8.98
CA ASN A 76 15.19 7.16 10.39
C ASN A 76 13.84 6.56 10.82
N THR A 77 13.17 5.78 9.95
CA THR A 77 11.85 5.23 10.26
C THR A 77 11.71 3.80 9.75
N SER A 78 10.77 3.04 10.31
CA SER A 78 10.46 1.70 9.82
C SER A 78 9.85 1.75 8.42
N ASN A 79 10.54 1.15 7.45
CA ASN A 79 10.11 1.04 6.07
C ASN A 79 9.32 -0.26 5.88
N SER A 80 8.12 -0.14 5.31
CA SER A 80 7.27 -1.30 5.07
C SER A 80 7.74 -2.06 3.84
N MET A 81 8.09 -3.32 4.04
CA MET A 81 8.36 -4.26 2.96
C MET A 81 7.09 -4.53 2.14
N THR A 82 7.18 -4.36 0.82
CA THR A 82 6.04 -4.61 -0.09
C THR A 82 5.84 -6.11 -0.33
N GLY A 83 6.92 -6.85 -0.56
CA GLY A 83 6.88 -8.28 -0.83
C GLY A 83 8.23 -8.96 -0.68
N GLN A 84 8.22 -10.30 -0.78
CA GLN A 84 9.41 -11.15 -0.72
C GLN A 84 9.40 -12.12 -1.89
N ILE A 85 10.57 -12.45 -2.42
CA ILE A 85 10.76 -13.53 -3.40
C ILE A 85 11.87 -14.45 -2.89
N ASN A 86 11.67 -15.00 -1.70
CA ASN A 86 12.65 -15.88 -1.08
C ASN A 86 12.76 -17.19 -1.88
N ILE A 87 13.95 -17.76 -2.01
CA ILE A 87 14.21 -18.95 -2.83
C ILE A 87 14.88 -20.03 -1.96
N PRO A 88 14.32 -21.24 -1.84
CA PRO A 88 14.97 -22.33 -1.11
C PRO A 88 16.19 -22.83 -1.90
N ILE A 89 17.31 -23.06 -1.22
CA ILE A 89 18.57 -23.55 -1.80
C ILE A 89 18.58 -25.09 -1.84
N GLU A 90 18.06 -25.71 -0.77
CA GLU A 90 18.05 -27.16 -0.60
C GLU A 90 16.62 -27.67 -0.49
N GLN A 91 16.31 -28.72 -1.26
CA GLN A 91 14.98 -29.33 -1.32
C GLN A 91 13.87 -28.34 -1.72
N THR A 92 12.74 -28.86 -2.17
CA THR A 92 11.61 -27.99 -2.45
C THR A 92 10.86 -27.68 -1.17
N ASP A 93 11.17 -26.56 -0.53
CA ASP A 93 10.35 -26.03 0.57
C ASP A 93 9.12 -25.31 0.00
N ARG A 94 7.94 -25.88 0.25
CA ARG A 94 6.64 -25.34 -0.18
C ARG A 94 6.14 -24.18 0.69
N SER A 95 6.74 -23.97 1.86
CA SER A 95 6.47 -22.82 2.73
C SER A 95 7.07 -21.54 2.15
N VAL A 96 8.16 -21.66 1.39
CA VAL A 96 8.83 -20.55 0.72
C VAL A 96 8.07 -20.16 -0.56
N ALA A 97 7.77 -18.88 -0.68
CA ALA A 97 6.88 -18.36 -1.72
C ALA A 97 7.55 -18.22 -3.10
N GLY A 98 8.84 -17.87 -3.16
CA GLY A 98 9.58 -17.77 -4.41
C GLY A 98 10.15 -19.11 -4.86
N ALA A 99 10.35 -19.24 -6.16
CA ALA A 99 10.82 -20.47 -6.79
C ALA A 99 11.53 -20.18 -8.11
N LEU A 100 12.34 -21.15 -8.55
CA LEU A 100 12.93 -21.16 -9.89
C LEU A 100 12.48 -22.42 -10.62
N ALA A 101 12.09 -22.28 -11.89
CA ALA A 101 11.76 -23.41 -12.74
C ALA A 101 12.49 -23.32 -14.08
N LYS A 102 12.71 -24.47 -14.71
CA LYS A 102 13.36 -24.59 -16.00
C LYS A 102 12.36 -25.06 -17.05
N SER A 103 12.36 -24.40 -18.21
CA SER A 103 11.63 -24.85 -19.40
C SER A 103 12.37 -25.98 -20.12
N GLU A 104 11.68 -26.66 -21.03
CA GLU A 104 12.31 -27.67 -21.90
C GLU A 104 13.40 -27.06 -22.80
N ALA A 105 13.24 -25.80 -23.19
CA ALA A 105 14.25 -25.03 -23.92
C ALA A 105 15.44 -24.60 -23.04
N GLY A 106 15.41 -24.91 -21.74
CA GLY A 106 16.48 -24.63 -20.80
C GLY A 106 16.46 -23.22 -20.19
N GLN A 107 15.44 -22.42 -20.48
CA GLN A 107 15.25 -21.10 -19.87
C GLN A 107 14.90 -21.26 -18.39
N VAL A 108 15.42 -20.38 -17.54
CA VAL A 108 15.15 -20.39 -16.10
C VAL A 108 14.21 -19.24 -15.77
N LEU A 109 13.06 -19.53 -15.21
CA LEU A 109 12.05 -18.56 -14.81
C LEU A 109 12.08 -18.33 -13.30
N LEU A 110 11.93 -17.07 -12.90
CA LEU A 110 11.63 -16.66 -11.53
C LEU A 110 10.12 -16.66 -11.31
N LEU A 111 9.68 -17.36 -10.28
CA LEU A 111 8.29 -17.66 -10.01
C LEU A 111 7.90 -17.31 -8.58
N HIS A 112 6.59 -17.17 -8.34
CA HIS A 112 6.03 -16.96 -7.01
C HIS A 112 4.72 -17.74 -6.79
N ARG A 113 4.56 -18.36 -5.63
CA ARG A 113 3.39 -19.20 -5.27
C ARG A 113 2.13 -18.40 -4.93
N GLY A 114 2.27 -17.09 -4.75
CA GLY A 114 1.19 -16.20 -4.33
C GLY A 114 1.04 -16.04 -2.80
N ASN A 115 1.92 -16.66 -2.01
CA ASN A 115 1.94 -16.49 -0.56
C ASN A 115 2.58 -15.14 -0.21
N ILE A 116 1.82 -14.04 -0.30
CA ILE A 116 2.34 -12.66 -0.16
C ILE A 116 2.43 -12.15 1.29
N GLY A 117 2.03 -12.96 2.28
CA GLY A 117 2.10 -12.67 3.71
C GLY A 117 1.48 -11.33 4.13
N GLY A 118 1.77 -10.90 5.36
CA GLY A 118 1.47 -9.53 5.82
C GLY A 118 0.46 -9.39 6.96
N GLY A 119 0.00 -10.49 7.57
CA GLY A 119 -0.71 -10.48 8.85
C GLY A 119 -2.07 -9.77 8.88
N LYS A 120 -2.62 -9.35 7.74
CA LYS A 120 -3.99 -8.85 7.61
C LYS A 120 -4.95 -10.01 7.36
N LEU A 121 -6.00 -10.11 8.17
CA LEU A 121 -7.08 -11.09 7.97
C LEU A 121 -7.70 -10.93 6.57
N GLY A 122 -7.74 -12.00 5.77
CA GLY A 122 -8.28 -11.98 4.40
C GLY A 122 -7.24 -11.88 3.27
N ILE A 123 -5.97 -11.55 3.55
CA ILE A 123 -4.88 -11.60 2.56
C ILE A 123 -4.27 -13.01 2.51
N GLY A 124 -5.03 -13.93 1.93
CA GLY A 124 -4.60 -15.31 1.70
C GLY A 124 -4.08 -15.55 0.29
N LYS A 125 -3.42 -16.70 0.09
CA LYS A 125 -2.94 -17.17 -1.22
C LYS A 125 -4.02 -17.13 -2.30
N SER A 126 -5.23 -17.62 -2.00
CA SER A 126 -6.34 -17.68 -2.98
C SER A 126 -6.74 -16.30 -3.45
N MET A 127 -6.90 -15.34 -2.52
CA MET A 127 -7.25 -13.95 -2.86
C MET A 127 -6.20 -13.34 -3.78
N PHE A 128 -4.91 -13.56 -3.50
CA PHE A 128 -3.85 -13.07 -4.36
C PHE A 128 -3.95 -13.68 -5.77
N LEU A 129 -4.07 -15.00 -5.88
CA LEU A 129 -4.11 -15.68 -7.16
C LEU A 129 -5.36 -15.33 -8.01
N GLU A 130 -6.51 -15.11 -7.38
CA GLU A 130 -7.75 -14.69 -8.05
C GLU A 130 -7.68 -13.27 -8.61
N ASN A 131 -6.89 -12.41 -7.95
CA ASN A 131 -6.76 -11.01 -8.34
C ASN A 131 -5.50 -10.72 -9.15
N PHE A 132 -4.55 -11.67 -9.23
CA PHE A 132 -3.29 -11.51 -9.94
C PHE A 132 -3.52 -11.46 -11.45
N ARG A 133 -3.07 -10.38 -12.08
CA ARG A 133 -3.29 -10.11 -13.52
C ARG A 133 -2.14 -10.57 -14.42
N GLY A 134 -1.04 -11.06 -13.85
CA GLY A 134 0.09 -11.56 -14.61
C GLY A 134 -0.06 -13.02 -15.03
N ASP A 135 0.91 -13.49 -15.81
CA ASP A 135 0.92 -14.85 -16.32
C ASP A 135 1.07 -15.88 -15.19
N GLN A 136 0.33 -16.98 -15.31
CA GLN A 136 0.41 -18.08 -14.35
C GLN A 136 0.60 -19.41 -15.07
N GLU A 137 1.61 -20.17 -14.67
CA GLU A 137 2.02 -21.41 -15.33
C GLU A 137 1.97 -22.60 -14.39
N ASP A 138 1.61 -23.76 -14.95
CA ASP A 138 1.64 -25.04 -14.25
C ASP A 138 3.06 -25.62 -14.30
N VAL A 139 3.61 -25.92 -13.13
CA VAL A 139 4.99 -26.38 -12.95
C VAL A 139 4.99 -27.75 -12.30
N ASP A 140 5.78 -28.66 -12.86
CA ASP A 140 6.10 -29.94 -12.23
C ASP A 140 7.07 -29.71 -11.07
N GLU A 141 6.51 -29.83 -9.87
CA GLU A 141 7.16 -29.64 -8.60
C GLU A 141 7.42 -31.01 -7.93
N LEU A 142 8.36 -31.76 -8.52
CA LEU A 142 8.75 -33.11 -8.09
C LEU A 142 7.59 -34.11 -8.15
N GLY A 143 6.92 -34.19 -9.30
CA GLY A 143 5.80 -35.09 -9.55
C GLY A 143 4.44 -34.52 -9.17
N LYS A 144 4.40 -33.30 -8.62
CA LYS A 144 3.15 -32.57 -8.33
C LYS A 144 3.04 -31.35 -9.23
N VAL A 145 1.95 -31.22 -9.95
CA VAL A 145 1.67 -29.98 -10.70
C VAL A 145 1.18 -28.90 -9.74
N THR A 146 1.89 -27.77 -9.71
CA THR A 146 1.55 -26.59 -8.91
C THR A 146 1.49 -25.37 -9.83
N ARG A 147 0.44 -24.56 -9.70
CA ARG A 147 0.32 -23.26 -10.40
C ARG A 147 1.18 -22.19 -9.72
N PHE A 148 1.97 -21.47 -10.49
CA PHE A 148 2.80 -20.34 -10.04
C PHE A 148 2.51 -19.09 -10.85
N CYS A 149 2.67 -17.92 -10.23
CA CYS A 149 2.80 -16.65 -10.92
C CYS A 149 4.18 -16.56 -11.55
N VAL A 150 4.24 -16.21 -12.84
CA VAL A 150 5.49 -15.95 -13.54
C VAL A 150 5.90 -14.51 -13.30
N ILE A 151 7.11 -14.31 -12.78
CA ILE A 151 7.68 -12.96 -12.63
C ILE A 151 8.48 -12.61 -13.88
N GLY A 152 9.41 -13.47 -14.30
CA GLY A 152 10.23 -13.21 -15.48
C GLY A 152 11.33 -14.26 -15.70
N GLU A 153 12.08 -14.10 -16.77
CA GLU A 153 13.18 -15.01 -17.13
C GLU A 153 14.54 -14.51 -16.58
N ILE A 154 15.28 -15.40 -15.92
CA ILE A 154 16.64 -15.16 -15.45
C ILE A 154 17.58 -14.99 -16.67
N GLY A 155 18.07 -13.76 -16.87
CA GLY A 155 18.85 -13.39 -18.05
C GLY A 155 18.14 -12.41 -18.99
N SER A 156 16.85 -12.17 -18.80
CA SER A 156 16.14 -11.11 -19.51
C SER A 156 16.58 -9.73 -19.02
N THR A 157 16.81 -8.79 -19.94
CA THR A 157 17.09 -7.38 -19.60
C THR A 157 15.89 -6.68 -18.98
N LEU A 158 14.67 -7.22 -19.16
CA LEU A 158 13.43 -6.68 -18.60
C LEU A 158 13.13 -7.20 -17.19
N LEU A 159 13.85 -8.21 -16.71
CA LEU A 159 13.60 -8.83 -15.40
C LEU A 159 13.54 -7.81 -14.25
N PRO A 160 14.37 -6.77 -14.19
CA PRO A 160 14.26 -5.77 -13.12
C PRO A 160 12.93 -5.01 -13.11
N ILE A 161 12.44 -4.62 -14.29
CA ILE A 161 11.14 -3.96 -14.46
C ILE A 161 10.02 -4.95 -14.13
N GLN A 162 10.16 -6.21 -14.50
CA GLN A 162 9.18 -7.26 -14.18
C GLN A 162 9.06 -7.50 -12.67
N ILE A 163 10.18 -7.52 -11.94
CA ILE A 163 10.17 -7.59 -10.47
C ILE A 163 9.49 -6.36 -9.86
N LYS A 164 9.79 -5.15 -10.34
CA LYS A 164 9.07 -3.93 -9.92
C LYS A 164 7.56 -4.06 -10.15
N ASN A 165 7.15 -4.47 -11.35
CA ASN A 165 5.73 -4.62 -11.69
C ASN A 165 5.06 -5.66 -10.81
N PHE A 166 5.75 -6.75 -10.48
CA PHE A 166 5.26 -7.73 -9.52
C PHE A 166 5.05 -7.14 -8.11
N MET A 167 5.97 -6.28 -7.63
CA MET A 167 5.79 -5.58 -6.35
C MET A 167 4.62 -4.58 -6.37
N VAL A 168 4.45 -3.86 -7.48
CA VAL A 168 3.29 -2.97 -7.70
C VAL A 168 1.99 -3.78 -7.67
N GLU A 169 1.99 -4.97 -8.27
CA GLU A 169 0.82 -5.85 -8.28
C GLU A 169 0.52 -6.43 -6.89
N ILE A 170 1.54 -6.80 -6.11
CA ILE A 170 1.37 -7.16 -4.69
C ILE A 170 0.73 -6.01 -3.91
N ARG A 171 1.25 -4.77 -4.07
CA ARG A 171 0.68 -3.59 -3.40
C ARG A 171 -0.77 -3.40 -3.81
N ARG A 172 -1.06 -3.38 -5.12
CA ARG A 172 -2.42 -3.24 -5.65
C ARG A 172 -3.38 -4.25 -5.04
N ILE A 173 -2.98 -5.51 -4.93
CA ILE A 173 -3.81 -6.59 -4.38
C ILE A 173 -3.94 -6.49 -2.85
N LYS A 174 -2.89 -6.11 -2.13
CA LYS A 174 -2.97 -5.83 -0.69
C LYS A 174 -3.90 -4.65 -0.39
N ASP A 175 -3.93 -3.67 -1.29
CA ASP A 175 -4.82 -2.51 -1.20
C ASP A 175 -6.29 -2.90 -1.47
N LEU A 176 -6.56 -4.00 -2.18
CA LEU A 176 -7.92 -4.54 -2.33
C LEU A 176 -8.51 -5.04 -1.00
N VAL A 177 -7.67 -5.39 -0.01
CA VAL A 177 -8.09 -6.03 1.25
C VAL A 177 -7.84 -5.15 2.48
N THR A 178 -7.50 -3.86 2.31
CA THR A 178 -7.27 -2.99 3.48
C THR A 178 -8.59 -2.61 4.17
N PHE A 179 -9.17 -3.56 4.90
CA PHE A 179 -10.02 -3.39 6.08
C PHE A 179 -9.11 -3.32 7.33
N PRO A 180 -9.35 -2.42 8.29
CA PRO A 180 -8.50 -2.31 9.48
C PRO A 180 -8.90 -3.35 10.54
N ASP A 181 -7.89 -4.06 11.04
CA ASP A 181 -7.95 -4.82 12.28
C ASP A 181 -8.32 -3.92 13.48
N GLU A 182 -8.93 -4.56 14.45
CA GLU A 182 -9.73 -4.03 15.56
C GLU A 182 -9.00 -3.11 16.54
N PHE A 183 -9.77 -2.13 17.03
CA PHE A 183 -9.76 -1.57 18.40
C PHE A 183 -8.55 -1.87 19.30
N ASN A 184 -7.48 -1.09 19.16
CA ASN A 184 -6.73 -0.69 20.34
C ASN A 184 -7.43 0.49 20.99
N ALA A 185 -8.00 0.24 22.17
CA ALA A 185 -8.61 1.24 23.03
C ALA A 185 -7.54 2.21 23.56
N ASN A 186 -7.08 3.14 22.72
CA ASN A 186 -6.52 4.40 23.19
C ASN A 186 -7.63 5.46 23.13
N PRO A 187 -7.76 6.35 24.12
CA PRO A 187 -8.75 7.42 24.06
C PRO A 187 -8.51 8.23 22.79
N PHE A 188 -9.51 8.27 21.90
CA PHE A 188 -9.49 9.05 20.66
C PHE A 188 -9.17 10.51 21.00
N ARG A 189 -7.89 10.88 20.91
CA ARG A 189 -7.39 12.24 20.90
C ARG A 189 -7.01 12.53 19.47
N PHE A 190 -7.45 13.68 18.96
CA PHE A 190 -6.87 14.28 17.77
C PHE A 190 -5.36 14.38 18.00
N ASN A 191 -4.59 13.58 17.25
CA ASN A 191 -3.14 13.63 17.32
C ASN A 191 -2.71 14.65 16.27
N ASP A 192 -2.29 15.80 16.78
CA ASP A 192 -1.53 16.76 15.99
C ASP A 192 -0.17 16.10 15.72
N GLU A 193 -0.07 15.32 14.64
CA GLU A 193 1.17 14.64 14.25
C GLU A 193 2.19 15.65 13.71
N LYS A 194 2.64 16.53 14.61
CA LYS A 194 4.02 16.94 14.93
C LYS A 194 3.95 18.26 15.71
N GLY A 195 3.84 18.15 17.03
CA GLY A 195 4.23 19.20 17.97
C GLY A 195 5.71 19.53 17.83
N GLY A 196 6.01 20.37 16.85
CA GLY A 196 7.28 21.04 16.68
C GLY A 196 6.97 22.36 16.00
N THR A 197 7.20 23.47 16.69
CA THR A 197 7.17 24.81 16.10
C THR A 197 8.23 24.88 15.01
N TYR A 198 7.85 24.56 13.77
CA TYR A 198 8.69 24.83 12.62
C TYR A 198 8.48 26.30 12.25
N THR A 199 9.51 27.11 12.50
CA THR A 199 9.63 28.43 11.89
C THR A 199 9.53 28.29 10.38
N LEU A 200 8.85 29.24 9.74
CA LEU A 200 8.40 29.29 8.34
C LEU A 200 9.48 29.00 7.25
N GLY A 201 10.75 28.78 7.62
CA GLY A 201 11.89 28.61 6.72
C GLY A 201 12.30 27.17 6.38
N ASP A 202 11.94 26.15 7.17
CA ASP A 202 12.54 24.80 7.04
C ASP A 202 11.75 23.80 6.18
N LEU A 203 10.69 24.23 5.49
CA LEU A 203 9.72 23.35 4.80
C LEU A 203 9.97 23.13 3.30
N THR A 204 11.18 23.31 2.79
CA THR A 204 11.44 23.37 1.34
C THR A 204 11.76 22.03 0.65
N ARG A 205 11.39 20.87 1.21
CA ARG A 205 11.53 19.56 0.50
C ARG A 205 10.35 18.61 0.76
N GLY A 206 9.25 18.80 0.04
CA GLY A 206 8.10 17.87 0.01
C GLY A 206 6.93 18.41 -0.82
N GLY A 207 6.44 17.63 -1.79
CA GLY A 207 5.57 18.05 -2.89
C GLY A 207 4.26 18.78 -2.49
N GLN A 208 3.86 19.73 -3.33
CA GLN A 208 2.70 20.63 -3.19
C GLN A 208 1.39 19.91 -2.80
N ALA A 209 1.16 18.69 -3.28
CA ALA A 209 -0.05 17.91 -3.01
C ALA A 209 -0.21 17.46 -1.55
N ASN A 210 0.89 17.13 -0.85
CA ASN A 210 0.85 16.74 0.56
C ASN A 210 0.55 17.94 1.47
N ARG A 211 1.02 19.13 1.08
CA ARG A 211 0.77 20.38 1.79
C ARG A 211 -0.70 20.79 1.70
N THR A 212 -1.30 20.70 0.51
CA THR A 212 -2.72 21.04 0.30
C THR A 212 -3.66 20.12 1.08
N HIS A 213 -3.39 18.81 1.11
CA HIS A 213 -4.20 17.85 1.86
C HIS A 213 -4.23 18.18 3.36
N TYR A 214 -3.06 18.41 3.98
CA TYR A 214 -2.95 18.76 5.40
C TYR A 214 -3.71 20.05 5.76
N ILE A 215 -3.62 21.09 4.91
CA ILE A 215 -4.33 22.36 5.10
C ILE A 215 -5.85 22.15 5.15
N ILE A 216 -6.39 21.31 4.24
CA ILE A 216 -7.83 21.04 4.17
C ILE A 216 -8.32 20.28 5.40
N VAL A 217 -7.58 19.25 5.83
CA VAL A 217 -7.94 18.42 7.01
C VAL A 217 -8.02 19.28 8.27
N ASN A 218 -6.99 20.11 8.52
CA ASN A 218 -6.96 20.97 9.70
C ASN A 218 -8.04 22.04 9.70
N ALA A 219 -8.28 22.69 8.56
CA ALA A 219 -9.33 23.69 8.44
C ALA A 219 -10.73 23.09 8.68
N LEU A 220 -10.98 21.89 8.15
CA LEU A 220 -12.22 21.17 8.40
C LEU A 220 -12.36 20.76 9.86
N SER A 221 -11.29 20.23 10.47
CA SER A 221 -11.26 19.84 11.89
C SER A 221 -11.68 21.01 12.78
N GLY A 222 -11.03 22.17 12.64
CA GLY A 222 -11.36 23.35 13.42
C GLY A 222 -12.79 23.89 13.18
N LEU A 223 -13.32 23.74 11.96
CA LEU A 223 -14.73 24.09 11.67
C LEU A 223 -15.71 23.17 12.39
N LEU A 224 -15.45 21.86 12.41
CA LEU A 224 -16.29 20.87 13.07
C LEU A 224 -16.25 21.02 14.60
N GLU A 225 -15.08 21.28 15.18
CA GLU A 225 -14.91 21.55 16.60
C GLU A 225 -15.67 22.82 17.04
N LYS A 226 -15.58 23.90 16.25
CA LYS A 226 -16.35 25.13 16.49
C LYS A 226 -17.87 24.91 16.45
N GLN A 227 -18.34 23.88 15.73
CA GLN A 227 -19.74 23.48 15.71
C GLN A 227 -20.12 22.52 16.86
N GLY A 228 -19.18 22.21 17.76
CA GLY A 228 -19.39 21.40 18.96
C GLY A 228 -19.22 19.90 18.74
N PHE A 229 -18.69 19.46 17.58
CA PHE A 229 -18.40 18.05 17.34
C PHE A 229 -17.06 17.64 17.95
N LYS A 230 -16.97 16.39 18.43
CA LYS A 230 -15.68 15.78 18.75
C LYS A 230 -15.12 15.13 17.49
N VAL A 231 -13.89 15.51 17.16
CA VAL A 231 -13.21 15.07 15.93
C VAL A 231 -11.97 14.26 16.26
N GLY A 232 -11.64 13.35 15.38
CA GLY A 232 -10.41 12.57 15.43
C GLY A 232 -9.92 12.26 14.03
N ASN A 233 -8.66 11.84 13.96
CA ASN A 233 -7.97 11.35 12.78
C ASN A 233 -7.10 10.15 13.18
N ASP A 234 -6.71 9.34 12.21
CA ASP A 234 -5.69 8.31 12.42
C ASP A 234 -4.96 7.98 11.11
N ARG A 235 -4.02 7.04 11.17
CA ARG A 235 -3.21 6.61 10.03
C ARG A 235 -4.02 6.17 8.80
N ASN A 236 -5.26 5.73 8.99
CA ASN A 236 -6.10 5.13 7.97
C ASN A 236 -7.26 6.05 7.53
N ARG A 237 -7.63 7.04 8.35
CA ARG A 237 -8.79 7.91 8.13
C ARG A 237 -8.38 9.37 8.29
N ASP A 238 -8.63 10.15 7.23
CA ASP A 238 -8.25 11.56 7.21
C ASP A 238 -8.92 12.37 8.33
N LEU A 239 -10.24 12.20 8.51
CA LEU A 239 -10.98 12.85 9.60
C LEU A 239 -12.30 12.12 9.90
N PHE A 240 -12.72 12.11 11.16
CA PHE A 240 -14.00 11.55 11.58
C PHE A 240 -14.63 12.31 12.75
N ILE A 241 -15.96 12.30 12.82
CA ILE A 241 -16.73 12.77 13.99
C ILE A 241 -17.09 11.57 14.83
N HIS A 242 -16.94 11.70 16.15
CA HIS A 242 -17.28 10.64 17.09
C HIS A 242 -18.01 11.15 18.34
N ASP A 243 -18.69 10.25 19.04
CA ASP A 243 -18.95 10.36 20.47
C ASP A 243 -18.22 9.22 21.18
N LEU A 244 -18.05 9.32 22.51
CA LEU A 244 -17.45 8.31 23.43
C LEU A 244 -16.76 7.10 22.78
N LYS A 245 -17.52 6.18 22.16
CA LYS A 245 -17.03 4.96 21.50
C LYS A 245 -17.55 4.75 20.07
N ARG A 246 -18.24 5.72 19.45
CA ARG A 246 -18.89 5.54 18.15
C ARG A 246 -18.53 6.63 17.17
N ILE A 247 -18.17 6.23 15.96
CA ILE A 247 -17.98 7.14 14.84
C ILE A 247 -19.34 7.41 14.19
N LYS A 248 -19.63 8.69 13.98
CA LYS A 248 -20.89 9.18 13.40
C LYS A 248 -20.73 9.64 11.96
N ALA A 249 -19.56 10.17 11.60
CA ALA A 249 -19.25 10.57 10.24
C ALA A 249 -17.78 10.30 9.90
N LEU A 250 -17.55 9.95 8.64
CA LEU A 250 -16.23 9.76 8.04
C LEU A 250 -16.04 10.74 6.90
N PHE A 251 -14.86 11.36 6.87
CA PHE A 251 -14.44 12.27 5.82
C PHE A 251 -13.20 11.71 5.14
N GLU A 252 -13.21 11.74 3.81
CA GLU A 252 -12.06 11.41 2.99
C GLU A 252 -11.77 12.60 2.07
N ILE A 253 -10.53 13.08 2.09
CA ILE A 253 -10.10 14.32 1.46
C ILE A 253 -9.07 14.00 0.36
N LYS A 254 -9.40 14.30 -0.90
CA LYS A 254 -8.42 14.23 -1.99
C LYS A 254 -8.07 15.63 -2.49
N SER A 255 -6.77 15.91 -2.62
CA SER A 255 -6.24 17.20 -3.08
C SER A 255 -6.20 17.35 -4.61
N CYS A 256 -6.49 16.28 -5.36
CA CYS A 256 -6.65 16.31 -6.81
C CYS A 256 -7.58 15.20 -7.29
N LEU A 257 -8.29 15.47 -8.40
CA LEU A 257 -9.22 14.51 -8.99
C LEU A 257 -8.51 13.67 -10.05
N SER A 258 -8.21 12.42 -9.71
CA SER A 258 -7.85 11.38 -10.67
C SER A 258 -8.77 10.17 -10.47
N THR A 259 -8.97 9.37 -11.51
CA THR A 259 -9.76 8.14 -11.43
C THR A 259 -9.25 7.21 -10.32
N HIS A 260 -7.93 7.13 -10.15
CA HIS A 260 -7.29 6.37 -9.07
C HIS A 260 -7.61 6.94 -7.67
N ASN A 261 -7.51 8.27 -7.50
CA ASN A 261 -7.79 8.93 -6.23
C ASN A 261 -9.27 8.87 -5.85
N LEU A 262 -10.17 8.89 -6.83
CA LEU A 262 -11.60 8.76 -6.59
C LEU A 262 -11.94 7.34 -6.11
N TYR A 263 -11.41 6.31 -6.76
CA TYR A 263 -11.66 4.93 -6.35
C TYR A 263 -11.07 4.61 -4.98
N SER A 264 -9.86 5.10 -4.68
CA SER A 264 -9.28 4.93 -3.35
C SER A 264 -10.10 5.64 -2.27
N ALA A 265 -10.56 6.87 -2.53
CA ALA A 265 -11.38 7.60 -1.58
C ALA A 265 -12.71 6.91 -1.27
N VAL A 266 -13.37 6.42 -2.32
CA VAL A 266 -14.64 5.68 -2.20
C VAL A 266 -14.43 4.36 -1.45
N GLY A 267 -13.36 3.65 -1.77
CA GLY A 267 -12.97 2.43 -1.05
C GLY A 267 -12.74 2.69 0.43
N GLN A 268 -11.95 3.71 0.78
CA GLN A 268 -11.67 4.11 2.16
C GLN A 268 -12.97 4.41 2.93
N LEU A 269 -13.85 5.25 2.39
CA LEU A 269 -15.13 5.58 3.03
C LEU A 269 -16.00 4.34 3.28
N LEU A 270 -16.15 3.47 2.29
CA LEU A 270 -16.98 2.27 2.43
C LEU A 270 -16.37 1.28 3.42
N ILE A 271 -15.09 1.00 3.28
CA ILE A 271 -14.37 0.03 4.13
C ILE A 271 -14.38 0.47 5.59
N TYR A 272 -14.12 1.74 5.88
CA TYR A 272 -14.10 2.23 7.26
C TYR A 272 -15.49 2.43 7.88
N SER A 273 -16.55 2.37 7.06
CA SER A 273 -17.93 2.43 7.53
C SER A 273 -18.48 1.08 8.01
N ILE A 274 -18.03 -0.03 7.41
CA ILE A 274 -18.57 -1.38 7.62
C ILE A 274 -18.40 -1.90 9.06
N PRO A 275 -17.27 -1.71 9.74
CA PRO A 275 -17.07 -2.18 11.12
C PRO A 275 -17.90 -1.44 12.17
N ILE A 276 -18.62 -0.37 11.78
CA ILE A 276 -19.37 0.48 12.71
C ILE A 276 -20.80 -0.05 12.78
N SER A 277 -21.21 -0.51 13.96
CA SER A 277 -22.52 -1.13 14.21
C SER A 277 -23.73 -0.18 14.07
N THR A 278 -23.48 1.07 13.69
CA THR A 278 -24.49 2.10 13.45
C THR A 278 -24.24 2.78 12.10
N PRO A 279 -25.27 3.25 11.39
CA PRO A 279 -25.09 3.98 10.15
C PRO A 279 -24.13 5.17 10.31
N VAL A 280 -23.17 5.26 9.40
CA VAL A 280 -22.13 6.31 9.40
C VAL A 280 -22.36 7.22 8.21
N LEU A 281 -22.31 8.53 8.46
CA LEU A 281 -22.38 9.52 7.39
C LEU A 281 -21.05 9.56 6.62
N LEU A 282 -21.07 9.21 5.34
CA LEU A 282 -19.88 9.19 4.50
C LEU A 282 -19.78 10.46 3.67
N ILE A 283 -18.65 11.15 3.76
CA ILE A 283 -18.43 12.44 3.12
C ILE A 283 -17.11 12.42 2.35
N LEU A 284 -17.18 12.59 1.04
CA LEU A 284 -16.03 12.75 0.15
C LEU A 284 -15.80 14.23 -0.14
N ILE A 285 -14.58 14.72 0.06
CA ILE A 285 -14.20 16.11 -0.18
C ILE A 285 -13.27 16.20 -1.39
N LEU A 286 -13.65 17.02 -2.37
CA LEU A 286 -12.92 17.19 -3.63
C LEU A 286 -12.77 18.67 -4.02
N PRO A 287 -11.66 19.07 -4.66
CA PRO A 287 -11.48 20.41 -5.21
C PRO A 287 -12.20 20.61 -6.55
N GLU A 288 -12.54 19.52 -7.25
CA GLU A 288 -13.09 19.52 -8.59
C GLU A 288 -14.42 18.77 -8.65
N LYS A 289 -15.33 19.23 -9.53
CA LYS A 289 -16.64 18.60 -9.72
C LYS A 289 -16.51 17.27 -10.45
N LEU A 290 -17.23 16.27 -9.96
CA LEU A 290 -17.37 14.99 -10.65
C LEU A 290 -18.37 15.10 -11.80
N GLU A 291 -18.25 14.17 -12.75
CA GLU A 291 -19.30 13.92 -13.74
C GLU A 291 -20.63 13.61 -13.03
N PRO A 292 -21.77 14.20 -13.46
CA PRO A 292 -23.06 14.01 -12.80
C PRO A 292 -23.50 12.55 -12.66
N SER A 293 -23.11 11.71 -13.63
CA SER A 293 -23.38 10.27 -13.61
C SER A 293 -22.62 9.54 -12.49
N VAL A 294 -21.42 10.00 -12.15
CA VAL A 294 -20.59 9.47 -11.08
C VAL A 294 -21.10 9.96 -9.72
N GLU A 295 -21.41 11.25 -9.59
CA GLU A 295 -21.99 11.79 -8.35
C GLU A 295 -23.33 11.11 -8.01
N LYS A 296 -24.16 10.82 -9.02
CA LYS A 296 -25.41 10.06 -8.85
C LYS A 296 -25.15 8.64 -8.32
N LYS A 297 -24.13 7.95 -8.83
CA LYS A 297 -23.74 6.61 -8.35
C LYS A 297 -23.23 6.66 -6.91
N LEU A 298 -22.38 7.62 -6.57
CA LEU A 298 -21.87 7.79 -5.19
C LEU A 298 -23.02 8.01 -4.19
N LYS A 299 -24.01 8.81 -4.58
CA LYS A 299 -25.21 9.03 -3.77
C LYS A 299 -26.03 7.77 -3.53
N GLN A 300 -26.06 6.82 -4.47
CA GLN A 300 -26.74 5.53 -4.30
C GLN A 300 -26.08 4.66 -3.20
N TYR A 301 -24.79 4.87 -2.95
CA TYR A 301 -24.03 4.23 -1.87
C TYR A 301 -23.96 5.10 -0.60
N SER A 302 -24.82 6.10 -0.47
CA SER A 302 -24.86 7.03 0.67
C SER A 302 -23.55 7.83 0.87
N ILE A 303 -22.74 7.97 -0.17
CA ILE A 303 -21.54 8.82 -0.16
C ILE A 303 -21.94 10.23 -0.59
N ASN A 304 -21.75 11.19 0.31
CA ASN A 304 -22.05 12.59 0.07
C ASN A 304 -20.81 13.31 -0.42
N VAL A 305 -20.89 13.95 -1.58
CA VAL A 305 -19.74 14.70 -2.13
C VAL A 305 -19.85 16.18 -1.75
N LEU A 306 -18.79 16.73 -1.16
CA LEU A 306 -18.61 18.16 -0.90
C LEU A 306 -17.47 18.68 -1.78
N TYR A 307 -17.77 19.72 -2.55
CA TYR A 307 -16.77 20.40 -3.36
C TYR A 307 -16.25 21.61 -2.61
N ILE A 308 -14.94 21.69 -2.45
CA ILE A 308 -14.24 22.83 -1.84
C ILE A 308 -13.60 23.68 -2.94
N SER A 309 -13.29 24.92 -2.60
CA SER A 309 -12.43 25.78 -3.42
C SER A 309 -11.29 26.32 -2.56
N ILE A 310 -10.19 26.74 -3.18
CA ILE A 310 -9.07 27.36 -2.47
C ILE A 310 -9.13 28.88 -2.74
N SER A 311 -9.09 29.69 -1.69
CA SER A 311 -9.06 31.14 -1.77
C SER A 311 -7.72 31.64 -2.35
N PRO A 312 -7.64 32.92 -2.79
CA PRO A 312 -6.38 33.54 -3.18
C PRO A 312 -5.29 33.50 -2.08
N ASP A 313 -5.71 33.42 -0.82
CA ASP A 313 -4.82 33.35 0.35
C ASP A 313 -4.42 31.90 0.72
N ASN A 314 -4.69 30.93 -0.16
CA ASN A 314 -4.45 29.49 0.04
C ASN A 314 -5.28 28.84 1.16
N GLU A 315 -6.45 29.40 1.50
CA GLU A 315 -7.35 28.83 2.50
C GLU A 315 -8.49 28.03 1.84
N PRO A 316 -8.84 26.85 2.38
CA PRO A 316 -9.95 26.06 1.86
C PRO A 316 -11.30 26.67 2.26
N ILE A 317 -12.13 26.92 1.25
CA ILE A 317 -13.49 27.42 1.38
C ILE A 317 -14.45 26.23 1.28
N PHE A 318 -15.14 25.93 2.39
CA PHE A 318 -16.12 24.84 2.47
C PHE A 318 -17.53 25.32 2.14
N PRO A 319 -18.37 24.48 1.48
CA PRO A 319 -19.76 24.81 1.19
C PRO A 319 -20.62 24.69 2.46
N MET A 320 -20.55 25.70 3.34
CA MET A 320 -21.09 25.64 4.70
C MET A 320 -22.56 25.21 4.78
N ARG A 321 -23.43 25.70 3.88
CA ARG A 321 -24.84 25.28 3.84
C ARG A 321 -25.00 23.78 3.60
N LYS A 322 -24.22 23.20 2.68
CA LYS A 322 -24.28 21.77 2.34
C LYS A 322 -23.68 20.94 3.48
N LEU A 323 -22.55 21.39 4.05
CA LEU A 323 -21.91 20.75 5.21
C LEU A 323 -22.85 20.73 6.43
N SER A 324 -23.43 21.87 6.80
CA SER A 324 -24.36 21.94 7.95
C SER A 324 -25.61 21.06 7.76
N ASN A 325 -26.15 20.97 6.55
CA ASN A 325 -27.29 20.08 6.24
C ASN A 325 -26.93 18.60 6.44
N LEU A 326 -25.71 18.20 6.10
CA LEU A 326 -25.21 16.85 6.34
C LEU A 326 -25.02 16.59 7.84
N LEU A 327 -24.39 17.52 8.54
CA LEU A 327 -24.07 17.39 9.97
C LEU A 327 -25.29 17.43 10.89
N ASN A 328 -26.38 18.09 10.48
CA ASN A 328 -27.64 18.08 11.24
C ASN A 328 -28.24 16.67 11.39
N GLN A 329 -27.84 15.70 10.57
CA GLN A 329 -28.26 14.30 10.69
C GLN A 329 -27.58 13.58 11.88
N LEU A 330 -26.54 14.19 12.47
CA LEU A 330 -25.72 13.59 13.54
C LEU A 330 -26.12 14.06 14.96
N LYS A 331 -27.00 15.05 15.05
CA LYS A 331 -27.54 15.64 16.28
C LYS A 331 -28.77 14.89 16.72
#